data_AF-A0A1Z9VI70-F1
#
_entry.id   AF-A0A1Z9VI70-F1
#
_cell.length_a   1.000
_cell.length_b   1.000
_cell.length_c   1.000
_cell.angle_alpha   90.00
_cell.angle_beta   90.00
_cell.angle_gamma   90.00
#
_symmetry.space_group_name_H-M   'P 1'
#
loop_
_entity.id
_entity.type
_entity.pdbx_description
1 polymer ?
#
loop_
_entity_poly.entity_id
_entity_poly.type
_entity_poly.pdbx_seq_one_letter_code
_entity_poly.pdbx_strand_id
1 'polypeptide(L)'
;MVSAELPRDWLNGSAGYLPAWILLILAAFLHQAGSSRRYLLMASLLFPVSLMFRSIDNLLCQTITFGTHFMWHVCNALVLFWIVRAHQSILEKIR
;
A
#
# COMPACT_ATOMS: atom_id res chain seq x y z
N MET A 1 -1.00 17.35 -2.22
CA MET A 1 -0.67 18.55 -1.42
C MET A 1 -0.48 18.27 0.07
N VAL A 2 -1.04 17.21 0.67
CA VAL A 2 -0.80 16.86 2.10
C VAL A 2 0.64 16.41 2.42
N SER A 3 1.38 15.87 1.45
CA SER A 3 2.76 15.39 1.65
C SER A 3 3.82 16.50 1.77
N ALA A 4 3.46 17.76 1.53
CA ALA A 4 4.42 18.87 1.47
C ALA A 4 4.74 19.50 2.85
N GLU A 5 3.94 19.24 3.89
CA GLU A 5 4.08 19.94 5.19
C GLU A 5 4.49 19.03 6.37
N LEU A 6 4.65 17.72 6.14
CA LEU A 6 5.12 16.83 7.20
C LEU A 6 6.65 16.91 7.30
N PRO A 7 7.24 17.08 8.50
CA PRO A 7 8.68 17.03 8.69
C PRO A 7 9.22 15.72 8.07
N ARG A 8 10.22 15.83 7.20
CA ARG A 8 10.72 14.69 6.39
C ARG A 8 11.18 13.49 7.23
N ASP A 9 11.50 13.74 8.50
CA ASP A 9 12.01 12.76 9.46
C ASP A 9 10.91 11.90 10.10
N TRP A 10 9.64 12.28 9.97
CA TRP A 10 8.55 11.50 10.55
C TRP A 10 8.33 10.18 9.80
N LEU A 11 8.40 9.07 10.53
CA LEU A 11 8.23 7.71 10.01
C LEU A 11 9.13 7.42 8.78
N ASN A 12 10.34 8.00 8.74
CA ASN A 12 11.27 7.79 7.63
C ASN A 12 10.67 8.17 6.25
N GLY A 13 9.95 9.30 6.22
CA GLY A 13 9.24 9.79 5.04
C GLY A 13 8.00 8.96 4.65
N SER A 14 7.60 7.97 5.46
CA SER A 14 6.43 7.11 5.16
C SER A 14 5.09 7.75 5.58
N ALA A 15 5.12 8.85 6.33
CA ALA A 15 3.91 9.54 6.79
C ALA A 15 3.00 10.02 5.64
N GLY A 16 3.59 10.33 4.47
CA GLY A 16 2.84 10.70 3.27
C GLY A 16 1.96 9.58 2.67
N TYR A 17 2.17 8.32 3.09
CA TYR A 17 1.40 7.17 2.62
C TYR A 17 0.19 6.84 3.51
N LEU A 18 0.07 7.44 4.70
CA LEU A 18 -1.06 7.23 5.61
C LEU A 18 -2.42 7.53 4.95
N PRO A 19 -2.61 8.65 4.21
CA PRO A 19 -3.88 8.90 3.53
C PRO A 19 -4.25 7.81 2.53
N ALA A 20 -3.28 7.28 1.78
CA ALA A 20 -3.51 6.21 0.83
C ALA A 20 -3.95 4.91 1.52
N TRP A 21 -3.31 4.58 2.65
CA TRP A 21 -3.68 3.40 3.44
C TRP A 21 -5.09 3.52 4.02
N ILE A 22 -5.44 4.68 4.59
CA ILE A 22 -6.77 4.97 5.13
C ILE A 22 -7.83 4.84 4.02
N LEU A 23 -7.55 5.36 2.83
CA LEU A 23 -8.47 5.24 1.68
C LEU A 23 -8.69 3.78 1.27
N LEU A 24 -7.66 2.93 1.27
CA LEU A 24 -7.82 1.50 0.98
C LEU A 24 -8.73 0.80 1.99
N ILE A 25 -8.53 1.09 3.28
CA ILE A 25 -9.36 0.55 4.37
C ILE A 25 -10.80 1.03 4.21
N LEU A 26 -11.01 2.34 4.06
CA LEU A 26 -12.34 2.93 3.91
C LEU A 26 -13.06 2.36 2.68
N ALA A 27 -12.38 2.27 1.54
CA ALA A 27 -12.94 1.67 0.33
C ALA A 27 -13.37 0.22 0.60
N ALA A 28 -12.54 -0.58 1.28
CA ALA A 28 -12.88 -1.95 1.61
C ALA A 28 -14.16 -2.07 2.47
N PHE A 29 -14.37 -1.14 3.42
CA PHE A 29 -15.57 -1.13 4.27
C PHE A 29 -16.82 -0.56 3.58
N LEU A 30 -16.66 0.37 2.64
CA LEU A 30 -17.77 0.95 1.87
C LEU A 30 -18.27 0.01 0.77
N HIS A 31 -17.44 -0.91 0.28
CA HIS A 31 -17.85 -1.91 -0.69
C HIS A 31 -18.68 -3.03 -0.06
N GLN A 32 -19.74 -3.46 -0.77
CA GLN A 32 -20.52 -4.64 -0.40
C GLN A 32 -19.64 -5.90 -0.32
N ALA A 33 -20.04 -6.86 0.52
CA ALA A 33 -19.39 -8.16 0.59
C ALA A 33 -19.30 -8.82 -0.80
N GLY A 34 -18.10 -9.20 -1.21
CA GLY A 34 -17.83 -9.73 -2.54
C GLY A 34 -16.35 -9.68 -2.90
N SER A 35 -16.02 -9.99 -4.14
CA SER A 35 -14.64 -10.06 -4.65
C SER A 35 -13.91 -8.72 -4.51
N SER A 36 -14.56 -7.60 -4.87
CA SER A 36 -13.97 -6.26 -4.75
C SER A 36 -13.52 -5.95 -3.31
N ARG A 37 -14.40 -6.15 -2.32
CA ARG A 37 -14.06 -5.95 -0.91
C ARG A 37 -12.90 -6.84 -0.47
N ARG A 38 -12.87 -8.11 -0.88
CA ARG A 38 -11.76 -9.03 -0.55
C ARG A 38 -10.43 -8.51 -1.10
N TYR A 39 -10.42 -8.07 -2.35
CA TYR A 39 -9.23 -7.53 -3.00
C TYR A 39 -8.74 -6.23 -2.33
N LEU A 40 -9.64 -5.32 -1.98
CA LEU A 40 -9.31 -4.10 -1.25
C LEU A 40 -8.77 -4.39 0.17
N LEU A 41 -9.30 -5.39 0.86
CA LEU A 41 -8.76 -5.84 2.15
C LEU A 41 -7.34 -6.40 2.01
N MET A 42 -7.07 -7.21 0.99
CA MET A 42 -5.74 -7.76 0.73
C MET A 42 -4.72 -6.64 0.39
N ALA A 43 -5.14 -5.66 -0.42
CA ALA A 43 -4.35 -4.45 -0.66
C ALA A 43 -4.06 -3.68 0.66
N SER A 44 -5.08 -3.49 1.49
CA SER A 44 -4.97 -2.76 2.77
C SER A 44 -4.03 -3.45 3.76
N LEU A 45 -4.03 -4.79 3.81
CA LEU A 45 -3.16 -5.56 4.70
C LEU A 45 -1.72 -5.61 4.22
N LEU A 46 -1.50 -5.66 2.90
CA LEU A 46 -0.16 -5.74 2.31
C LEU A 46 0.57 -4.40 2.29
N PHE A 47 -0.17 -3.29 2.18
CA PHE A 47 0.42 -1.95 2.13
C PHE A 47 1.31 -1.57 3.33
N PRO A 48 0.94 -1.79 4.60
CA PRO A 48 1.84 -1.51 5.73
C PRO A 48 3.08 -2.40 5.73
N VAL A 49 2.97 -3.66 5.28
CA VAL A 49 4.13 -4.56 5.10
C VAL A 49 5.10 -3.98 4.08
N SER A 50 4.58 -3.40 2.99
CA SER A 50 5.39 -2.65 2.01
C SER A 50 6.18 -1.51 2.67
N LEU A 51 5.52 -0.69 3.49
CA LEU A 51 6.15 0.43 4.20
C LEU A 51 7.17 -0.03 5.25
N MET A 52 6.98 -1.20 5.87
CA MET A 52 7.99 -1.81 6.74
C MET A 52 9.28 -2.12 5.97
N PHE A 53 9.19 -2.73 4.78
CA PHE A 53 10.38 -2.99 3.96
C PHE A 53 11.12 -1.71 3.56
N ARG A 54 10.39 -0.64 3.22
CA ARG A 54 10.98 0.68 2.96
C ARG A 54 11.68 1.25 4.21
N SER A 55 11.07 1.10 5.38
CA SER A 55 11.59 1.69 6.62
C SER A 55 12.84 0.97 7.11
N ILE A 56 12.87 -0.36 6.99
CA ILE A 56 14.00 -1.21 7.39
C ILE A 56 15.15 -1.10 6.37
N ASP A 57 14.86 -0.81 5.10
CA ASP A 57 15.86 -0.61 4.05
C ASP A 57 16.95 0.38 4.47
N ASN A 58 16.58 1.49 5.10
CA ASN A 58 17.56 2.48 5.58
C ASN A 58 18.49 1.97 6.67
N LEU A 59 18.05 1.00 7.47
CA LEU A 59 18.91 0.35 8.48
C LEU A 59 19.82 -0.70 7.84
N LEU A 60 19.28 -1.50 6.91
CA LEU A 60 20.00 -2.64 6.33
C LEU A 60 20.88 -2.26 5.13
N CYS A 61 20.65 -1.12 4.48
CA CYS A 61 21.45 -0.66 3.34
C CYS A 61 22.92 -0.41 3.72
N GLN A 62 23.20 -0.16 5.00
CA GLN A 62 24.57 -0.01 5.50
C GLN A 62 25.32 -1.35 5.65
N THR A 63 24.60 -2.48 5.70
CA THR A 63 25.18 -3.81 5.99
C THR A 63 24.99 -4.82 4.85
N ILE A 64 23.97 -4.65 4.01
CA ILE A 64 23.63 -5.53 2.89
C ILE A 64 23.59 -4.70 1.61
N THR A 65 24.46 -4.99 0.65
CA THR A 65 24.64 -4.22 -0.61
C THR A 65 23.37 -4.08 -1.44
N PHE A 66 22.44 -5.05 -1.35
CA PHE A 66 21.19 -5.05 -2.09
C PHE A 66 20.01 -4.40 -1.33
N GLY A 67 20.11 -4.25 0.00
CA GLY A 67 19.03 -3.75 0.85
C GLY A 67 17.73 -4.58 0.80
N THR A 68 16.63 -3.97 1.21
CA THR A 68 15.26 -4.52 1.11
C THR A 68 14.37 -3.70 0.18
N HIS A 69 14.92 -2.70 -0.50
CA HIS A 69 14.19 -1.78 -1.38
C HIS A 69 13.38 -2.49 -2.47
N PHE A 70 13.93 -3.55 -3.07
CA PHE A 70 13.23 -4.32 -4.10
C PHE A 70 11.93 -4.93 -3.57
N MET A 71 11.90 -5.33 -2.29
CA MET A 71 10.74 -5.94 -1.66
C MET A 71 9.60 -4.92 -1.48
N TRP A 72 9.94 -3.67 -1.16
CA TRP A 72 8.98 -2.56 -1.17
C TRP A 72 8.33 -2.40 -2.54
N HIS A 73 9.10 -2.45 -3.63
CA HIS A 73 8.53 -2.38 -4.99
C HIS A 73 7.63 -3.57 -5.32
N VAL A 74 8.02 -4.79 -4.98
CA VAL A 74 7.20 -6.00 -5.20
C VAL A 74 5.89 -5.92 -4.42
N CYS A 75 5.93 -5.54 -3.14
CA CYS A 75 4.72 -5.35 -2.35
C CYS A 75 3.80 -4.27 -2.94
N ASN A 76 4.34 -3.15 -3.44
CA ASN A 76 3.54 -2.13 -4.11
C ASN A 76 2.91 -2.63 -5.42
N ALA A 77 3.66 -3.39 -6.22
CA ALA A 77 3.13 -3.99 -7.45
C ALA A 77 1.95 -4.93 -7.14
N LEU A 78 2.06 -5.72 -6.07
CA LEU A 78 0.97 -6.58 -5.60
C LEU A 78 -0.23 -5.75 -5.11
N VAL A 79 -0.02 -4.70 -4.31
CA VAL A 79 -1.10 -3.79 -3.86
C VAL A 79 -1.86 -3.23 -5.07
N LEU A 80 -1.15 -2.73 -6.08
CA LEU A 80 -1.76 -2.23 -7.32
C LEU A 80 -2.52 -3.32 -8.08
N PHE A 81 -1.96 -4.52 -8.16
CA PHE A 81 -2.64 -5.67 -8.76
C PHE A 81 -3.99 -5.94 -8.09
N TRP A 82 -4.05 -5.98 -6.75
CA TRP A 82 -5.30 -6.17 -6.01
C TRP A 82 -6.31 -5.04 -6.27
N ILE A 83 -5.86 -3.78 -6.36
CA ILE A 83 -6.74 -2.64 -6.67
C ILE A 83 -7.35 -2.78 -8.07
N VAL A 84 -6.54 -3.15 -9.07
CA VAL A 84 -7.02 -3.37 -10.45
C VAL A 84 -8.02 -4.53 -10.49
N ARG A 85 -7.77 -5.63 -9.75
CA ARG A 85 -8.72 -6.74 -9.62
C ARG A 85 -10.01 -6.33 -8.95
N ALA A 86 -9.95 -5.48 -7.92
CA ALA A 86 -11.13 -4.89 -7.29
C ALA A 86 -11.96 -4.10 -8.30
N HIS A 87 -11.31 -3.22 -9.06
CA HIS A 87 -11.95 -2.42 -10.11
C HIS A 87 -12.61 -3.30 -11.18
N GLN A 88 -11.91 -4.30 -11.71
CA GLN A 88 -12.46 -5.24 -12.69
C GLN A 88 -13.70 -5.97 -12.17
N SER A 89 -13.66 -6.46 -10.93
CA SER A 89 -14.80 -7.15 -10.34
C SER A 89 -16.03 -6.25 -10.12
N ILE A 90 -15.83 -4.93 -9.98
CA ILE A 90 -16.93 -3.96 -9.92
C ILE A 90 -17.55 -3.80 -11.30
N LEU A 91 -16.72 -3.65 -12.34
CA LEU A 91 -17.20 -3.49 -13.72
C LEU A 91 -17.97 -4.72 -14.20
N GLU A 92 -17.51 -5.92 -13.86
CA GLU A 92 -18.20 -7.17 -14.18
C GLU A 92 -19.58 -7.28 -13.54
N LYS A 93 -19.82 -6.61 -12.40
CA LYS A 93 -21.13 -6.62 -11.72
C LYS A 93 -22.12 -5.62 -12.33
N ILE A 94 -21.63 -4.61 -13.06
CA ILE A 94 -22.45 -3.54 -13.68
C ILE A 94 -22.86 -3.91 -15.11
N ARG A 95 -22.03 -4.71 -15.79
CA ARG A 95 -22.35 -5.27 -17.11
C ARG A 95 -23.43 -6.34 -17.00
#